data_AF-A0A1F5CS32-F1
#
_entry.id   AF-A0A1F5CS32-F1
#
_cell.length_a   1.000
_cell.length_b   1.000
_cell.length_c   1.000
_cell.angle_alpha   90.00
_cell.angle_beta   90.00
_cell.angle_gamma   90.00
#
_symmetry.space_group_name_H-M   'P 1'
#
loop_
_entity.id
_entity.type
_entity.pdbx_description
1 polymer ?
#
loop_
_entity_poly.entity_id
_entity_poly.type
_entity_poly.pdbx_seq_one_letter_code
_entity_poly.pdbx_strand_id
1 'polypeptide(L)'
;MKKRFLTTNQGVPVSDNQSSLTVGDRGPVLLQDVHLIEKLAHFDRERIPERVVHAKGAGAHGYFQVYKSMEKYTCANFLQDPKKKTPVFVRFSTVVGARGSADSARDPRGFAVKFYTEEGNYDLVGNNLPVFFIRDAIKFPDMVHAFKPAPDTGYPTSSSANSRFWDFISLHPESTHMITWLFSDRGTVKSYRKMEGFGVNTYKWVNSKGKEVYVKYHWKPKEGIETIDRHESTRLAGEDPDIATRDLRETIASGKTVEYELRVQIMETADELKLDFDPLDATKTWPEDKYPLMPVGKMVLDRNPENFFAETEQAAFSPGSIVPGVDFSTDKLLQGRVFSYADTQRHRLGANYLQLPVNRPKAQVDNNQRDGAMQYAPYGGGTVNYEPNTLAGGMPQEASAIAVSTPNIEGRIIRKKIGLTNNFEQAGKRYCSLNKTDQDHLVGNIADSLGHADKPIQQRMVENLTKADNELGKRVAKELKL
;
A
#
# COMPACT_ATOMS: atom_id res chain seq x y z
N MET A 1 19.20 1.98 36.80
CA MET A 1 19.34 1.19 35.54
C MET A 1 20.42 0.13 35.75
N LYS A 2 20.25 -1.10 35.24
CA LYS A 2 21.36 -2.09 35.25
C LYS A 2 22.52 -1.52 34.43
N LYS A 3 23.75 -1.57 34.96
CA LYS A 3 24.97 -1.16 34.24
C LYS A 3 25.05 -1.98 32.94
N ARG A 4 25.08 -1.32 31.78
CA ARG A 4 25.25 -1.93 30.46
C ARG A 4 26.57 -1.44 29.89
N PHE A 5 27.51 -2.35 29.62
CA PHE A 5 28.75 -2.04 28.92
C PHE A 5 28.51 -2.10 27.41
N LEU A 6 29.28 -1.33 26.64
CA LEU A 6 29.36 -1.52 25.19
C LEU A 6 29.97 -2.90 24.90
N THR A 7 29.44 -3.62 23.93
CA THR A 7 29.94 -4.93 23.53
C THR A 7 30.03 -5.06 22.02
N THR A 8 30.83 -6.01 21.53
CA THR A 8 30.74 -6.56 20.17
C THR A 8 29.45 -7.37 19.99
N ASN A 9 29.15 -7.83 18.78
CA ASN A 9 27.96 -8.67 18.55
C ASN A 9 28.08 -10.07 19.16
N GLN A 10 29.30 -10.53 19.49
CA GLN A 10 29.54 -11.76 20.27
C GLN A 10 29.43 -11.51 21.80
N GLY A 11 29.12 -10.28 22.22
CA GLY A 11 28.95 -9.93 23.63
C GLY A 11 30.26 -9.63 24.37
N VAL A 12 31.38 -9.44 23.66
CA VAL A 12 32.67 -9.10 24.29
C VAL A 12 32.68 -7.62 24.69
N PRO A 13 33.00 -7.27 25.96
CA PRO A 13 33.07 -5.87 26.39
C PRO A 13 34.09 -5.05 25.60
N VAL A 14 33.70 -3.85 25.18
CA VAL A 14 34.57 -2.91 24.44
C VAL A 14 35.12 -1.87 25.41
N SER A 15 36.44 -1.82 25.56
CA SER A 15 37.13 -0.87 26.45
C SER A 15 37.37 0.50 25.80
N ASP A 16 37.62 0.55 24.49
CA ASP A 16 37.80 1.78 23.71
C ASP A 16 37.02 1.67 22.38
N ASN A 17 36.19 2.68 22.10
CA ASN A 17 35.40 2.79 20.86
C ASN A 17 35.72 4.08 20.09
N GLN A 18 36.79 4.77 20.48
CA GLN A 18 37.27 6.02 19.90
C GLN A 18 38.45 5.78 18.97
N SER A 19 39.20 4.69 19.17
CA SER A 19 40.47 4.42 18.50
C SER A 19 40.52 3.02 17.89
N SER A 20 41.20 2.88 16.76
CA SER A 20 41.62 1.59 16.20
C SER A 20 42.88 1.09 16.90
N LEU A 21 43.12 -0.22 16.87
CA LEU A 21 44.36 -0.83 17.33
C LEU A 21 45.49 -0.58 16.31
N THR A 22 46.53 0.13 16.74
CA THR A 22 47.66 0.57 15.90
C THR A 22 49.01 0.25 16.53
N VAL A 23 50.10 0.32 15.74
CA VAL A 23 51.48 0.30 16.29
C VAL A 23 51.82 1.67 16.88
N GLY A 24 51.59 1.86 18.18
CA GLY A 24 51.70 3.18 18.80
C GLY A 24 50.61 4.13 18.31
N ASP A 25 50.66 5.40 18.73
CA ASP A 25 49.63 6.40 18.44
C ASP A 25 49.58 6.88 16.98
N ARG A 26 50.66 6.70 16.22
CA ARG A 26 50.81 7.18 14.82
C ARG A 26 51.17 6.08 13.81
N GLY A 27 51.14 4.81 14.21
CA GLY A 27 51.46 3.69 13.33
C GLY A 27 50.26 3.14 12.54
N PRO A 28 50.49 2.12 11.70
CA PRO A 28 49.43 1.50 10.92
C PRO A 28 48.40 0.78 11.80
N VAL A 29 47.16 0.71 11.31
CA VAL A 29 46.08 -0.10 11.89
C VAL A 29 46.38 -1.58 11.68
N LEU A 30 46.14 -2.39 12.71
CA LEU A 30 46.37 -3.83 12.67
C LEU A 30 45.10 -4.58 12.24
N LEU A 31 45.25 -5.53 11.33
CA LEU A 31 44.15 -6.40 10.87
C LEU A 31 43.57 -7.30 11.99
N GLN A 32 44.26 -7.42 13.12
CA GLN A 32 43.77 -8.16 14.28
C GLN A 32 42.74 -7.38 15.12
N ASP A 33 42.43 -6.13 14.77
CA ASP A 33 41.38 -5.35 15.42
C ASP A 33 39.97 -5.84 15.02
N VAL A 34 39.51 -6.90 15.70
CA VAL A 34 38.21 -7.53 15.41
C VAL A 34 37.04 -6.58 15.69
N HIS A 35 37.15 -5.69 16.68
CA HIS A 35 36.08 -4.72 17.00
C HIS A 35 35.91 -3.70 15.86
N LEU A 36 37.02 -3.14 15.37
CA LEU A 36 37.00 -2.27 14.19
C LEU A 36 36.38 -2.98 12.98
N ILE A 37 36.87 -4.18 12.66
CA ILE A 37 36.45 -4.94 11.48
C ILE A 37 34.97 -5.27 11.55
N GLU A 38 34.48 -5.79 12.68
CA GLU A 38 33.07 -6.14 12.84
C GLU A 38 32.16 -4.91 12.72
N LYS A 39 32.51 -3.81 13.40
CA LYS A 39 31.71 -2.58 13.41
C LYS A 39 31.58 -1.99 12.00
N LEU A 40 32.69 -1.91 11.26
CA LEU A 40 32.67 -1.42 9.88
C LEU A 40 31.93 -2.39 8.94
N ALA A 41 32.16 -3.70 9.09
CA ALA A 41 31.49 -4.70 8.25
C ALA A 41 29.97 -4.69 8.39
N HIS A 42 29.45 -4.45 9.61
CA HIS A 42 28.01 -4.27 9.82
C HIS A 42 27.51 -2.97 9.19
N PHE A 43 28.21 -1.84 9.40
CA PHE A 43 27.84 -0.54 8.83
C PHE A 43 27.70 -0.60 7.29
N ASP A 44 28.67 -1.24 6.62
CA ASP A 44 28.68 -1.41 5.17
C ASP A 44 27.45 -2.16 4.62
N ARG A 45 26.76 -2.92 5.48
CA ARG A 45 25.66 -3.82 5.12
C ARG A 45 24.32 -3.43 5.74
N GLU A 46 24.19 -2.22 6.28
CA GLU A 46 22.95 -1.74 6.89
C GLU A 46 21.79 -1.56 5.89
N ARG A 47 22.09 -1.33 4.60
CA ARG A 47 21.08 -1.02 3.58
C ARG A 47 20.57 -2.29 2.93
N ILE A 48 19.26 -2.48 2.98
CA ILE A 48 18.51 -3.45 2.17
C ILE A 48 17.87 -2.75 0.97
N PRO A 49 17.46 -3.49 -0.09
CA PRO A 49 16.67 -2.91 -1.17
C PRO A 49 15.43 -2.19 -0.62
N GLU A 50 15.13 -1.00 -1.15
CA GLU A 50 13.85 -0.36 -0.86
C GLU A 50 12.71 -1.07 -1.58
N ARG A 51 11.46 -0.72 -1.25
CA ARG A 51 10.30 -1.20 -2.02
C ARG A 51 10.33 -0.58 -3.42
N VAL A 52 10.07 -1.37 -4.44
CA VAL A 52 10.05 -0.90 -5.86
C VAL A 52 9.09 0.28 -6.08
N VAL A 53 7.96 0.26 -5.37
CA VAL A 53 7.00 1.35 -5.22
C VAL A 53 6.68 1.53 -3.74
N HIS A 54 6.21 2.71 -3.35
CA HIS A 54 5.87 3.04 -1.96
C HIS A 54 7.08 3.00 -0.99
N ALA A 55 8.27 3.40 -1.47
CA ALA A 55 9.51 3.35 -0.69
C ALA A 55 9.49 4.34 0.50
N LYS A 56 9.13 5.60 0.27
CA LYS A 56 8.93 6.60 1.33
C LYS A 56 7.64 6.33 2.09
N GLY A 57 7.70 6.18 3.41
CA GLY A 57 6.52 5.96 4.22
C GLY A 57 6.76 5.94 5.72
N ALA A 58 5.67 6.00 6.47
CA ALA A 58 5.63 6.08 7.93
C ALA A 58 4.74 4.97 8.50
N GLY A 59 5.15 4.37 9.62
CA GLY A 59 4.44 3.28 10.28
C GLY A 59 3.95 3.63 11.68
N ALA A 60 2.86 3.01 12.11
CA ALA A 60 2.35 3.12 13.47
C ALA A 60 1.60 1.83 13.89
N HIS A 61 1.67 1.51 15.18
CA HIS A 61 0.91 0.43 15.80
C HIS A 61 -0.44 0.94 16.31
N GLY A 62 -1.38 0.00 16.48
CA GLY A 62 -2.69 0.30 17.03
C GLY A 62 -3.54 -0.94 17.21
N TYR A 63 -4.86 -0.73 17.20
CA TYR A 63 -5.84 -1.80 17.18
C TYR A 63 -7.06 -1.44 16.32
N PHE A 64 -7.74 -2.47 15.84
CA PHE A 64 -9.06 -2.40 15.22
C PHE A 64 -10.11 -3.05 16.12
N GLN A 65 -11.33 -2.51 16.11
CA GLN A 65 -12.48 -3.03 16.83
C GLN A 65 -13.74 -2.88 15.98
N VAL A 66 -14.41 -4.00 15.72
CA VAL A 66 -15.70 -4.03 15.00
C VAL A 66 -16.80 -3.43 15.89
N TYR A 67 -17.79 -2.74 15.29
CA TYR A 67 -18.90 -2.18 16.05
C TYR A 67 -19.98 -3.21 16.38
N LYS A 68 -20.26 -4.11 15.44
CA LYS A 68 -21.25 -5.18 15.51
C LYS A 68 -20.73 -6.38 14.71
N SER A 69 -21.21 -7.59 15.04
CA SER A 69 -20.89 -8.77 14.24
C SER A 69 -21.26 -8.56 12.77
N MET A 70 -20.36 -8.96 11.88
CA MET A 70 -20.58 -9.00 10.43
C MET A 70 -20.92 -10.42 9.92
N GLU A 71 -21.34 -11.32 10.82
CA GLU A 71 -21.65 -12.74 10.52
C GLU A 71 -22.58 -12.95 9.32
N LYS A 72 -23.48 -12.00 9.07
CA LYS A 72 -24.39 -12.02 7.91
C LYS A 72 -23.62 -12.11 6.58
N TYR A 73 -22.47 -11.45 6.52
CA TYR A 73 -21.69 -11.26 5.31
C TYR A 73 -20.37 -12.02 5.31
N THR A 74 -19.73 -12.19 6.47
CA THR A 74 -18.41 -12.81 6.58
C THR A 74 -18.24 -13.64 7.85
N CYS A 75 -17.55 -14.77 7.75
CA CYS A 75 -17.10 -15.54 8.91
C CYS A 75 -15.72 -15.11 9.46
N ALA A 76 -15.12 -14.03 8.94
CA ALA A 76 -13.81 -13.57 9.38
C ALA A 76 -13.81 -13.20 10.87
N ASN A 77 -12.97 -13.90 11.66
CA ASN A 77 -12.98 -13.87 13.13
C ASN A 77 -12.89 -12.45 13.72
N PHE A 78 -12.04 -11.59 13.15
CA PHE A 78 -11.83 -10.22 13.62
C PHE A 78 -13.03 -9.27 13.43
N LEU A 79 -14.07 -9.73 12.72
CA LEU A 79 -15.31 -8.98 12.45
C LEU A 79 -16.53 -9.53 13.20
N GLN A 80 -16.33 -10.44 14.16
CA GLN A 80 -17.45 -11.11 14.87
C GLN A 80 -17.77 -10.47 16.23
N ASP A 81 -16.77 -10.21 17.07
CA ASP A 81 -17.00 -9.77 18.46
C ASP A 81 -16.60 -8.30 18.68
N PRO A 82 -17.57 -7.39 18.96
CA PRO A 82 -17.30 -5.99 19.24
C PRO A 82 -16.44 -5.73 20.48
N LYS A 83 -16.26 -6.72 21.37
CA LYS A 83 -15.42 -6.59 22.56
C LYS A 83 -13.94 -6.87 22.27
N LYS A 84 -13.63 -7.56 21.17
CA LYS A 84 -12.25 -7.88 20.80
C LYS A 84 -11.55 -6.69 20.15
N LYS A 85 -10.29 -6.50 20.52
CA LYS A 85 -9.37 -5.57 19.86
C LYS A 85 -8.35 -6.38 19.08
N THR A 86 -8.39 -6.29 17.77
CA THR A 86 -7.40 -6.92 16.89
C THR A 86 -6.21 -5.98 16.76
N PRO A 87 -5.00 -6.38 17.17
CA PRO A 87 -3.82 -5.54 16.98
C PRO A 87 -3.61 -5.26 15.49
N VAL A 88 -3.14 -4.05 15.17
CA VAL A 88 -2.78 -3.67 13.80
C VAL A 88 -1.44 -2.99 13.72
N PHE A 89 -0.80 -3.10 12.56
CA PHE A 89 0.29 -2.23 12.14
C PHE A 89 -0.10 -1.57 10.81
N VAL A 90 0.00 -0.25 10.76
CA VAL A 90 -0.34 0.54 9.57
C VAL A 90 0.92 1.14 9.00
N ARG A 91 1.03 1.14 7.67
CA ARG A 91 2.04 1.90 6.94
C ARG A 91 1.39 2.78 5.90
N PHE A 92 1.65 4.09 6.01
CA PHE A 92 1.36 5.08 5.00
C PHE A 92 2.58 5.32 4.12
N SER A 93 2.38 5.78 2.89
CA SER A 93 3.49 6.03 1.97
C SER A 93 3.11 6.94 0.82
N THR A 94 4.08 7.50 0.10
CA THR A 94 3.89 7.92 -1.31
C THR A 94 3.95 6.69 -2.22
N VAL A 95 4.08 6.82 -3.55
CA VAL A 95 4.19 5.69 -4.51
C VAL A 95 5.49 5.73 -5.31
N VAL A 96 5.74 6.81 -6.04
CA VAL A 96 6.81 6.86 -7.05
C VAL A 96 8.16 7.17 -6.43
N GLY A 97 8.19 8.06 -5.44
CA GLY A 97 9.42 8.52 -4.81
C GLY A 97 10.23 7.41 -4.13
N ALA A 98 11.56 7.54 -4.20
CA ALA A 98 12.50 6.70 -3.43
C ALA A 98 12.41 7.02 -1.93
N ARG A 99 13.06 6.23 -1.07
CA ARG A 99 12.97 6.36 0.40
C ARG A 99 13.30 7.76 0.95
N GLY A 100 14.16 8.52 0.27
CA GLY A 100 14.53 9.89 0.65
C GLY A 100 13.68 11.01 0.04
N SER A 101 12.60 10.68 -0.68
CA SER A 101 11.71 11.68 -1.29
C SER A 101 10.83 12.42 -0.25
N ALA A 102 10.17 13.50 -0.69
CA ALA A 102 9.34 14.34 0.16
C ALA A 102 7.91 13.80 0.33
N ASP A 103 7.37 13.91 1.54
CA ASP A 103 6.02 13.48 1.92
C ASP A 103 4.91 14.26 1.20
N SER A 104 5.13 15.55 0.92
CA SER A 104 4.12 16.44 0.35
C SER A 104 3.95 16.30 -1.17
N ALA A 105 4.86 15.61 -1.87
CA ALA A 105 4.84 15.48 -3.34
C ALA A 105 3.46 15.05 -3.89
N ARG A 106 3.09 15.54 -5.09
CA ARG A 106 1.84 15.11 -5.75
C ARG A 106 1.97 13.64 -6.18
N ASP A 107 1.24 12.76 -5.51
CA ASP A 107 1.35 11.29 -5.66
C ASP A 107 0.10 10.64 -5.03
N PRO A 108 -0.33 9.42 -5.41
CA PRO A 108 -1.21 8.68 -4.52
C PRO A 108 -0.50 8.41 -3.19
N ARG A 109 -1.27 8.19 -2.13
CA ARG A 109 -0.75 7.75 -0.84
C ARG A 109 -1.15 6.30 -0.61
N GLY A 110 -0.18 5.44 -0.31
CA GLY A 110 -0.44 4.10 0.16
C GLY A 110 -1.05 4.13 1.56
N PHE A 111 -2.01 3.24 1.81
CA PHE A 111 -2.64 3.02 3.11
C PHE A 111 -2.77 1.52 3.33
N ALA A 112 -1.70 0.91 3.86
CA ALA A 112 -1.63 -0.53 4.13
C ALA A 112 -1.88 -0.82 5.61
N VAL A 113 -2.83 -1.71 5.91
CA VAL A 113 -3.19 -2.15 7.27
C VAL A 113 -2.97 -3.65 7.39
N LYS A 114 -2.12 -4.06 8.33
CA LYS A 114 -1.95 -5.46 8.73
C LYS A 114 -2.75 -5.71 10.00
N PHE A 115 -3.67 -6.64 9.95
CA PHE A 115 -4.45 -7.13 11.09
C PHE A 115 -3.82 -8.42 11.60
N TYR A 116 -3.41 -8.42 12.86
CA TYR A 116 -2.91 -9.63 13.52
C TYR A 116 -4.08 -10.37 14.16
N THR A 117 -4.82 -11.14 13.35
CA THR A 117 -6.02 -11.86 13.82
C THR A 117 -5.66 -13.17 14.52
N GLU A 118 -6.64 -13.77 15.20
CA GLU A 118 -6.50 -15.09 15.82
C GLU A 118 -6.38 -16.23 14.80
N GLU A 119 -6.79 -15.99 13.54
CA GLU A 119 -6.80 -16.98 12.45
C GLU A 119 -5.79 -16.61 11.34
N GLY A 120 -4.73 -15.88 11.70
CA GLY A 120 -3.66 -15.47 10.80
C GLY A 120 -3.65 -13.96 10.52
N ASN A 121 -2.67 -13.53 9.72
CA ASN A 121 -2.58 -12.13 9.34
C ASN A 121 -3.48 -11.84 8.14
N TYR A 122 -4.29 -10.78 8.24
CA TYR A 122 -5.02 -10.20 7.11
C TYR A 122 -4.39 -8.86 6.74
N ASP A 123 -4.11 -8.61 5.46
CA ASP A 123 -3.59 -7.32 5.00
C ASP A 123 -4.59 -6.64 4.06
N LEU A 124 -5.10 -5.47 4.46
CA LEU A 124 -5.84 -4.57 3.58
C LEU A 124 -4.88 -3.53 3.00
N VAL A 125 -4.44 -3.74 1.77
CA VAL A 125 -3.42 -2.92 1.11
C VAL A 125 -4.08 -1.95 0.11
N GLY A 126 -4.40 -0.76 0.61
CA GLY A 126 -5.14 0.27 -0.13
C GLY A 126 -4.33 1.51 -0.50
N ASN A 127 -5.03 2.50 -1.05
CA ASN A 127 -4.54 3.85 -1.35
C ASN A 127 -5.51 4.90 -0.79
N ASN A 128 -5.10 6.17 -0.72
CA ASN A 128 -5.97 7.29 -0.35
C ASN A 128 -6.92 7.75 -1.46
N LEU A 129 -6.75 7.23 -2.68
CA LEU A 129 -7.62 7.50 -3.83
C LEU A 129 -8.44 6.24 -4.15
N PRO A 130 -9.71 6.36 -4.54
CA PRO A 130 -10.64 5.22 -4.59
C PRO A 130 -10.51 4.33 -5.83
N VAL A 131 -9.69 4.73 -6.79
CA VAL A 131 -9.47 4.04 -8.07
C VAL A 131 -7.98 3.94 -8.38
N PHE A 132 -7.64 3.15 -9.41
CA PHE A 132 -6.29 3.01 -9.92
C PHE A 132 -6.15 3.55 -11.35
N PHE A 133 -4.91 3.68 -11.84
CA PHE A 133 -4.65 4.19 -13.19
C PHE A 133 -4.94 3.15 -14.29
N ILE A 134 -4.79 1.86 -13.99
CA ILE A 134 -4.86 0.75 -14.94
C ILE A 134 -5.83 -0.32 -14.46
N ARG A 135 -6.34 -1.11 -15.40
CA ARG A 135 -7.29 -2.20 -15.13
C ARG A 135 -6.67 -3.55 -14.85
N ASP A 136 -5.51 -3.80 -15.45
CA ASP A 136 -4.91 -5.13 -15.52
C ASP A 136 -3.47 -5.06 -15.02
N ALA A 137 -3.11 -5.98 -14.12
CA ALA A 137 -1.80 -6.00 -13.48
C ALA A 137 -0.65 -6.18 -14.47
N ILE A 138 -0.89 -6.74 -15.66
CA ILE A 138 0.17 -6.88 -16.68
C ILE A 138 0.74 -5.52 -17.12
N LYS A 139 -0.04 -4.44 -17.01
CA LYS A 139 0.39 -3.07 -17.34
C LYS A 139 1.08 -2.35 -16.18
N PHE A 140 1.17 -2.97 -15.01
CA PHE A 140 1.76 -2.33 -13.83
C PHE A 140 3.22 -1.94 -14.03
N PRO A 141 4.11 -2.79 -14.60
CA PRO A 141 5.48 -2.39 -14.89
C PRO A 141 5.56 -1.22 -15.87
N ASP A 142 4.76 -1.24 -16.95
CA ASP A 142 4.75 -0.15 -17.94
C ASP A 142 4.34 1.19 -17.32
N MET A 143 3.27 1.18 -16.51
CA MET A 143 2.80 2.36 -15.79
C MET A 143 3.86 2.88 -14.81
N VAL A 144 4.42 2.00 -13.97
CA VAL A 144 5.44 2.41 -12.98
C VAL A 144 6.69 2.93 -13.68
N HIS A 145 7.13 2.30 -14.77
CA HIS A 145 8.26 2.80 -15.55
C HIS A 145 7.99 4.18 -16.15
N ALA A 146 6.77 4.44 -16.64
CA ALA A 146 6.40 5.74 -17.17
C ALA A 146 6.42 6.85 -16.10
N PHE A 147 6.17 6.50 -14.83
CA PHE A 147 6.09 7.47 -13.72
C PHE A 147 7.41 7.66 -12.99
N LYS A 148 8.25 6.62 -12.96
CA LYS A 148 9.59 6.64 -12.36
C LYS A 148 10.56 7.47 -13.21
N PRO A 149 11.72 7.86 -12.64
CA PRO A 149 12.73 8.63 -13.36
C PRO A 149 13.09 8.03 -14.73
N ALA A 150 13.36 8.91 -15.69
CA ALA A 150 13.71 8.48 -17.03
C ALA A 150 15.01 7.63 -17.03
N PRO A 151 15.11 6.55 -17.82
CA PRO A 151 16.21 5.57 -17.75
C PRO A 151 17.51 6.09 -18.37
N ASP A 152 17.43 7.13 -19.21
CA ASP A 152 18.57 7.77 -19.86
C ASP A 152 19.28 8.76 -18.93
N THR A 153 18.52 9.49 -18.12
CA THR A 153 18.99 10.62 -17.30
C THR A 153 18.89 10.36 -15.81
N GLY A 154 18.01 9.46 -15.38
CA GLY A 154 17.67 9.27 -13.97
C GLY A 154 16.85 10.42 -13.38
N TYR A 155 16.30 11.33 -14.19
CA TYR A 155 15.58 12.50 -13.69
C TYR A 155 14.11 12.19 -13.39
N PRO A 156 13.60 12.53 -12.18
CA PRO A 156 12.19 12.36 -11.83
C PRO A 156 11.29 13.43 -12.48
N THR A 157 11.86 14.60 -12.79
CA THR A 157 11.17 15.74 -13.36
C THR A 157 12.07 16.41 -14.40
N SER A 158 11.64 16.38 -15.65
CA SER A 158 12.23 17.03 -16.82
C SER A 158 11.16 17.05 -17.92
N SER A 159 11.37 17.77 -19.03
CA SER A 159 10.44 17.66 -20.17
C SER A 159 10.31 16.21 -20.65
N SER A 160 11.41 15.45 -20.74
CA SER A 160 11.39 14.04 -21.10
C SER A 160 10.70 13.15 -20.06
N ALA A 161 10.91 13.40 -18.76
CA ALA A 161 10.25 12.65 -17.69
C ALA A 161 8.74 12.93 -17.65
N ASN A 162 8.33 14.19 -17.84
CA ASN A 162 6.91 14.57 -17.92
C ASN A 162 6.25 14.00 -19.18
N SER A 163 6.93 14.02 -20.34
CA SER A 163 6.45 13.37 -21.56
C SER A 163 6.18 11.88 -21.34
N ARG A 164 7.03 11.14 -20.60
CA ARG A 164 6.80 9.70 -20.35
C ARG A 164 5.52 9.43 -19.57
N PHE A 165 5.31 10.16 -18.47
CA PHE A 165 4.09 10.05 -17.67
C PHE A 165 2.86 10.34 -18.53
N TRP A 166 2.84 11.49 -19.20
CA TRP A 166 1.67 11.93 -19.96
C TRP A 166 1.44 11.16 -21.26
N ASP A 167 2.49 10.62 -21.89
CA ASP A 167 2.35 9.76 -23.07
C ASP A 167 1.62 8.46 -22.69
N PHE A 168 2.06 7.80 -21.62
CA PHE A 168 1.38 6.60 -21.11
C PHE A 168 -0.08 6.91 -20.78
N ILE A 169 -0.33 7.95 -19.98
CA ILE A 169 -1.69 8.32 -19.55
C ILE A 169 -2.58 8.69 -20.73
N SER A 170 -2.08 9.47 -21.70
CA SER A 170 -2.86 9.88 -22.86
C SER A 170 -3.21 8.71 -23.81
N LEU A 171 -2.41 7.64 -23.83
CA LEU A 171 -2.68 6.40 -24.57
C LEU A 171 -3.54 5.39 -23.81
N HIS A 172 -3.78 5.62 -22.51
CA HIS A 172 -4.60 4.77 -21.65
C HIS A 172 -5.79 5.53 -21.09
N PRO A 173 -6.88 5.72 -21.87
CA PRO A 173 -8.06 6.47 -21.43
C PRO A 173 -8.68 6.02 -20.11
N GLU A 174 -8.42 4.79 -19.67
CA GLU A 174 -8.87 4.27 -18.38
C GLU A 174 -8.26 5.00 -17.18
N SER A 175 -7.10 5.64 -17.36
CA SER A 175 -6.46 6.46 -16.35
C SER A 175 -7.14 7.82 -16.15
N THR A 176 -8.02 8.28 -17.06
CA THR A 176 -8.61 9.63 -17.00
C THR A 176 -9.35 9.88 -15.68
N HIS A 177 -10.06 8.89 -15.14
CA HIS A 177 -10.70 9.02 -13.83
C HIS A 177 -9.67 9.24 -12.72
N MET A 178 -8.61 8.43 -12.66
CA MET A 178 -7.55 8.58 -11.67
C MET A 178 -6.82 9.93 -11.76
N ILE A 179 -6.65 10.49 -12.97
CA ILE A 179 -6.06 11.82 -13.16
C ILE A 179 -6.89 12.92 -12.48
N THR A 180 -8.23 12.84 -12.54
CA THR A 180 -9.09 13.80 -11.82
C THR A 180 -8.94 13.74 -10.30
N TRP A 181 -8.49 12.61 -9.75
CA TRP A 181 -8.17 12.46 -8.33
C TRP A 181 -6.76 12.95 -8.00
N LEU A 182 -5.75 12.47 -8.73
CA LEU A 182 -4.34 12.78 -8.47
C LEU A 182 -4.01 14.27 -8.63
N PHE A 183 -4.58 14.92 -9.65
CA PHE A 183 -4.32 16.34 -9.91
C PHE A 183 -5.27 17.29 -9.18
N SER A 184 -6.26 16.76 -8.45
CA SER A 184 -6.95 17.53 -7.41
C SER A 184 -6.06 17.65 -6.16
N ASP A 185 -6.46 18.46 -5.18
CA ASP A 185 -5.68 18.60 -3.95
C ASP A 185 -5.66 17.30 -3.10
N ARG A 186 -6.49 16.30 -3.44
CA ARG A 186 -6.38 14.94 -2.86
C ARG A 186 -5.05 14.24 -3.17
N GLY A 187 -4.30 14.70 -4.17
CA GLY A 187 -2.97 14.18 -4.51
C GLY A 187 -1.83 14.76 -3.66
N THR A 188 -2.09 15.76 -2.82
CA THR A 188 -1.08 16.49 -2.04
C THR A 188 -1.48 16.53 -0.58
N VAL A 189 -0.74 15.78 0.25
CA VAL A 189 -1.06 15.53 1.67
C VAL A 189 0.11 15.94 2.55
N LYS A 190 -0.17 16.68 3.64
CA LYS A 190 0.80 16.98 4.72
C LYS A 190 0.50 16.26 6.04
N SER A 191 -0.59 15.50 6.12
CA SER A 191 -0.97 14.73 7.31
C SER A 191 -1.71 13.46 6.90
N TYR A 192 -1.14 12.30 7.22
CA TYR A 192 -1.82 11.02 6.97
C TYR A 192 -3.12 10.90 7.77
N ARG A 193 -3.22 11.59 8.90
CA ARG A 193 -4.40 11.57 9.80
C ARG A 193 -5.66 12.14 9.16
N LYS A 194 -5.49 12.95 8.10
CA LYS A 194 -6.55 13.72 7.45
C LYS A 194 -6.75 13.35 5.97
N MET A 195 -6.51 12.09 5.63
CA MET A 195 -6.84 11.55 4.31
C MET A 195 -7.74 10.32 4.45
N GLU A 196 -8.56 10.06 3.43
CA GLU A 196 -9.29 8.81 3.31
C GLU A 196 -8.37 7.66 2.92
N GLY A 197 -8.89 6.44 3.04
CA GLY A 197 -8.26 5.23 2.51
C GLY A 197 -9.29 4.36 1.79
N PHE A 198 -8.84 3.61 0.81
CA PHE A 198 -9.69 2.79 -0.03
C PHE A 198 -8.97 1.49 -0.38
N GLY A 199 -9.70 0.37 -0.33
CA GLY A 199 -9.19 -0.92 -0.83
C GLY A 199 -8.95 -0.93 -2.34
N VAL A 200 -9.59 0.01 -3.07
CA VAL A 200 -9.63 0.15 -4.54
C VAL A 200 -10.32 -1.03 -5.22
N ASN A 201 -9.73 -2.21 -5.11
CA ASN A 201 -10.25 -3.44 -5.72
C ASN A 201 -11.52 -3.91 -5.02
N THR A 202 -12.32 -4.66 -5.77
CA THR A 202 -13.45 -5.41 -5.24
C THR A 202 -12.94 -6.72 -4.63
N TYR A 203 -13.31 -7.01 -3.39
CA TYR A 203 -13.07 -8.29 -2.72
C TYR A 203 -14.40 -9.04 -2.56
N LYS A 204 -14.34 -10.26 -2.03
CA LYS A 204 -15.50 -11.00 -1.55
C LYS A 204 -15.47 -11.13 -0.03
N TRP A 205 -16.65 -11.05 0.57
CA TRP A 205 -16.91 -11.56 1.92
C TRP A 205 -17.74 -12.83 1.83
N VAL A 206 -17.37 -13.86 2.60
CA VAL A 206 -18.00 -15.18 2.60
C VAL A 206 -18.46 -15.50 4.01
N ASN A 207 -19.76 -15.74 4.21
CA ASN A 207 -20.30 -16.09 5.52
C ASN A 207 -20.17 -17.59 5.84
N SER A 208 -20.55 -18.01 7.04
CA SER A 208 -20.48 -19.41 7.50
C SER A 208 -21.35 -20.38 6.69
N LYS A 209 -22.28 -19.88 5.86
CA LYS A 209 -23.13 -20.67 4.96
C LYS A 209 -22.56 -20.73 3.54
N GLY A 210 -21.38 -20.16 3.29
CA GLY A 210 -20.78 -20.07 1.96
C GLY A 210 -21.42 -19.02 1.03
N LYS A 211 -22.34 -18.17 1.54
CA LYS A 211 -22.89 -17.08 0.73
C LYS A 211 -21.84 -15.98 0.59
N GLU A 212 -21.62 -15.54 -0.65
CA GLU A 212 -20.70 -14.48 -1.00
C GLU A 212 -21.40 -13.15 -1.32
N VAL A 213 -20.71 -12.06 -1.00
CA VAL A 213 -21.04 -10.70 -1.45
C VAL A 213 -19.77 -10.00 -1.88
N TYR A 214 -19.87 -9.10 -2.85
CA TYR A 214 -18.76 -8.23 -3.19
C TYR A 214 -18.65 -7.08 -2.19
N VAL A 215 -17.41 -6.68 -1.89
CA VAL A 215 -17.10 -5.65 -0.91
C VAL A 215 -16.03 -4.68 -1.42
N LYS A 216 -16.25 -3.37 -1.21
CA LYS A 216 -15.21 -2.33 -1.32
C LYS A 216 -14.99 -1.67 0.05
N TYR A 217 -13.72 -1.55 0.44
CA TYR A 217 -13.32 -1.00 1.74
C TYR A 217 -13.03 0.50 1.65
N HIS A 218 -13.44 1.22 2.70
CA HIS A 218 -13.26 2.66 2.86
C HIS A 218 -12.82 2.98 4.29
N TRP A 219 -11.76 3.77 4.45
CA TRP A 219 -11.33 4.33 5.72
C TRP A 219 -11.70 5.81 5.76
N LYS A 220 -12.52 6.20 6.74
CA LYS A 220 -12.90 7.59 6.96
C LYS A 220 -12.10 8.16 8.14
N PRO A 221 -11.28 9.21 7.95
CA PRO A 221 -10.51 9.81 9.03
C PRO A 221 -11.44 10.52 10.01
N LYS A 222 -11.24 10.30 11.31
CA LYS A 222 -12.04 10.98 12.35
C LYS A 222 -11.82 12.50 12.37
N GLU A 223 -10.59 12.93 12.07
CA GLU A 223 -10.18 14.33 12.03
C GLU A 223 -10.70 15.09 10.79
N GLY A 224 -11.46 14.42 9.92
CA GLY A 224 -11.89 14.95 8.64
C GLY A 224 -10.77 14.91 7.59
N ILE A 225 -11.03 15.58 6.47
CA ILE A 225 -10.14 15.56 5.29
C ILE A 225 -9.50 16.93 5.16
N GLU A 226 -8.17 16.96 5.04
CA GLU A 226 -7.40 18.17 4.78
C GLU A 226 -6.41 17.91 3.65
N THR A 227 -6.36 18.84 2.70
CA THR A 227 -5.46 18.82 1.56
C THR A 227 -4.68 20.13 1.49
N ILE A 228 -3.60 20.15 0.72
CA ILE A 228 -2.84 21.38 0.43
C ILE A 228 -2.77 21.60 -1.08
N ASP A 229 -2.66 22.85 -1.50
CA ASP A 229 -2.47 23.18 -2.90
C ASP A 229 -1.04 22.84 -3.39
N ARG A 230 -0.79 23.03 -4.69
CA ARG A 230 0.53 22.75 -5.30
C ARG A 230 1.66 23.65 -4.79
N HIS A 231 1.35 24.89 -4.37
CA HIS A 231 2.35 25.88 -3.97
C HIS A 231 2.88 25.53 -2.58
N GLU A 232 1.97 25.27 -1.66
CA GLU A 232 2.29 24.78 -0.32
C GLU A 232 2.97 23.40 -0.38
N SER A 233 2.47 22.50 -1.23
CA SER A 233 3.11 21.20 -1.46
C SER A 233 4.56 21.33 -1.88
N THR A 234 4.85 22.19 -2.87
CA THR A 234 6.20 22.42 -3.38
C THR A 234 7.11 23.05 -2.33
N ARG A 235 6.60 24.04 -1.58
CA ARG A 235 7.34 24.68 -0.48
C ARG A 235 7.73 23.66 0.60
N LEU A 236 6.76 22.90 1.09
CA LEU A 236 6.99 21.86 2.12
C LEU A 236 7.93 20.75 1.63
N ALA A 237 7.92 20.43 0.33
CA ALA A 237 8.84 19.42 -0.20
C ALA A 237 10.32 19.83 -0.08
N GLY A 238 10.60 21.14 -0.08
CA GLY A 238 11.94 21.67 0.16
C GLY A 238 12.24 21.95 1.64
N GLU A 239 11.27 22.50 2.39
CA GLU A 239 11.48 22.97 3.76
C GLU A 239 11.30 21.89 4.84
N ASP A 240 10.32 20.99 4.67
CA ASP A 240 10.07 19.85 5.57
C ASP A 240 9.62 18.61 4.79
N PRO A 241 10.56 17.89 4.14
CA PRO A 241 10.24 16.70 3.33
C PRO A 241 9.67 15.54 4.15
N ASP A 242 9.62 15.65 5.48
CA ASP A 242 9.10 14.65 6.41
C ASP A 242 7.78 15.10 7.08
N ILE A 243 7.12 16.16 6.58
CA ILE A 243 5.99 16.81 7.26
C ILE A 243 4.86 15.84 7.66
N ALA A 244 4.45 14.91 6.78
CA ALA A 244 3.35 13.98 7.08
C ALA A 244 3.77 12.88 8.05
N THR A 245 5.02 12.42 7.92
CA THR A 245 5.67 11.47 8.83
C THR A 245 5.83 12.07 10.23
N ARG A 246 6.28 13.33 10.30
CA ARG A 246 6.45 14.11 11.52
C ARG A 246 5.12 14.33 12.20
N ASP A 247 4.10 14.78 11.48
CA ASP A 247 2.74 14.99 12.02
C ASP A 247 2.17 13.71 12.66
N LEU A 248 2.28 12.56 11.98
CA LEU A 248 1.84 11.28 12.53
C LEU A 248 2.61 10.92 13.81
N ARG A 249 3.95 10.97 13.74
CA ARG A 249 4.83 10.57 14.84
C ARG A 249 4.64 11.45 16.07
N GLU A 250 4.63 12.77 15.90
CA GLU A 250 4.50 13.74 16.99
C GLU A 250 3.10 13.72 17.60
N THR A 251 2.05 13.51 16.80
CA THR A 251 0.70 13.33 17.32
C THR A 251 0.64 12.16 18.29
N ILE A 252 1.14 10.99 17.89
CA ILE A 252 1.16 9.79 18.74
C ILE A 252 2.10 9.97 19.94
N ALA A 253 3.27 10.57 19.75
CA ALA A 253 4.22 10.84 20.83
C ALA A 253 3.66 11.80 21.89
N SER A 254 2.75 12.70 21.51
CA SER A 254 2.05 13.61 22.44
C SER A 254 0.95 12.93 23.26
N GLY A 255 0.74 11.62 23.10
CA GLY A 255 -0.30 10.85 23.78
C GLY A 255 -1.69 10.93 23.12
N LYS A 256 -1.79 11.58 21.95
CA LYS A 256 -3.03 11.60 21.14
C LYS A 256 -3.09 10.37 20.24
N THR A 257 -4.29 9.95 19.89
CA THR A 257 -4.53 8.84 18.97
C THR A 257 -4.88 9.33 17.57
N VAL A 258 -4.61 8.51 16.55
CA VAL A 258 -5.10 8.71 15.18
C VAL A 258 -6.19 7.70 14.90
N GLU A 259 -7.37 8.14 14.46
CA GLU A 259 -8.53 7.26 14.32
C GLU A 259 -9.11 7.28 12.90
N TYR A 260 -9.49 6.09 12.42
CA TYR A 260 -10.23 5.90 11.18
C TYR A 260 -11.41 4.97 11.41
N GLU A 261 -12.55 5.26 10.78
CA GLU A 261 -13.69 4.36 10.72
C GLU A 261 -13.62 3.52 9.44
N LEU A 262 -13.65 2.19 9.59
CA LEU A 262 -13.85 1.28 8.47
C LEU A 262 -15.32 1.34 8.07
N ARG A 263 -15.56 1.67 6.81
CA ARG A 263 -16.85 1.51 6.13
C ARG A 263 -16.68 0.57 4.94
N VAL A 264 -17.76 -0.09 4.57
CA VAL A 264 -17.79 -0.93 3.37
C VAL A 264 -19.00 -0.62 2.51
N GLN A 265 -18.83 -0.77 1.20
CA GLN A 265 -19.96 -0.94 0.28
C GLN A 265 -20.13 -2.45 0.06
N ILE A 266 -21.39 -2.91 0.03
CA ILE A 266 -21.73 -4.32 -0.20
C ILE A 266 -22.63 -4.43 -1.42
N MET A 267 -22.30 -5.35 -2.33
CA MET A 267 -23.05 -5.66 -3.54
C MET A 267 -23.30 -7.17 -3.60
N GLU A 268 -24.54 -7.60 -3.88
CA GLU A 268 -24.82 -9.01 -4.16
C GLU A 268 -24.17 -9.38 -5.50
N THR A 269 -23.55 -10.56 -5.61
CA THR A 269 -22.81 -10.94 -6.82
C THR A 269 -23.71 -11.00 -8.08
N ALA A 270 -25.00 -11.28 -7.90
CA ALA A 270 -26.01 -11.23 -8.96
C ALA A 270 -26.26 -9.82 -9.54
N ASP A 271 -25.81 -8.75 -8.87
CA ASP A 271 -25.99 -7.37 -9.32
C ASP A 271 -24.84 -6.89 -10.23
N GLU A 272 -23.83 -7.74 -10.49
CA GLU A 272 -22.62 -7.39 -11.23
C GLU A 272 -22.90 -6.74 -12.60
N LEU A 273 -23.91 -7.24 -13.31
CA LEU A 273 -24.28 -6.81 -14.67
C LEU A 273 -25.31 -5.66 -14.71
N LYS A 274 -25.67 -5.07 -13.56
CA LYS A 274 -26.68 -4.00 -13.48
C LYS A 274 -26.10 -2.58 -13.62
N LEU A 275 -24.78 -2.47 -13.78
CA LEU A 275 -24.07 -1.20 -13.91
C LEU A 275 -23.56 -1.03 -15.35
N ASP A 276 -23.43 0.23 -15.78
CA ASP A 276 -22.89 0.58 -17.11
C ASP A 276 -21.36 0.46 -17.20
N PHE A 277 -20.75 -0.11 -16.17
CA PHE A 277 -19.33 -0.43 -16.05
C PHE A 277 -19.19 -1.72 -15.24
N ASP A 278 -18.06 -2.41 -15.43
CA ASP A 278 -17.72 -3.61 -14.69
C ASP A 278 -17.36 -3.24 -13.22
N PRO A 279 -18.06 -3.74 -12.19
CA PRO A 279 -17.76 -3.40 -10.79
C PRO A 279 -16.44 -3.99 -10.28
N LEU A 280 -15.80 -4.87 -11.05
CA LEU A 280 -14.46 -5.41 -10.81
C LEU A 280 -13.37 -4.60 -11.53
N ASP A 281 -13.74 -3.55 -12.28
CA ASP A 281 -12.80 -2.58 -12.86
C ASP A 281 -12.24 -1.65 -11.76
N ALA A 282 -10.94 -1.80 -11.44
CA ALA A 282 -10.23 -0.98 -10.46
C ALA A 282 -10.17 0.53 -10.81
N THR A 283 -10.53 0.92 -12.04
CA THR A 283 -10.66 2.33 -12.47
C THR A 283 -12.03 2.93 -12.14
N LYS A 284 -12.91 2.19 -11.44
CA LYS A 284 -14.30 2.59 -11.12
C LYS A 284 -14.60 2.65 -9.63
N THR A 285 -15.38 3.65 -9.24
CA THR A 285 -16.07 3.68 -7.94
C THR A 285 -17.47 3.10 -8.05
N TRP A 286 -18.03 2.63 -6.93
CA TRP A 286 -19.44 2.24 -6.86
C TRP A 286 -20.27 3.43 -6.37
N PRO A 287 -21.42 3.73 -7.01
CA PRO A 287 -22.26 4.86 -6.62
C PRO A 287 -22.78 4.68 -5.18
N GLU A 288 -22.53 5.67 -4.31
CA GLU A 288 -22.91 5.60 -2.89
C GLU A 288 -24.45 5.70 -2.67
N ASP A 289 -25.20 6.22 -3.65
CA ASP A 289 -26.66 6.23 -3.65
C ASP A 289 -27.27 4.84 -3.86
N LYS A 290 -26.57 3.96 -4.61
CA LYS A 290 -26.98 2.57 -4.85
C LYS A 290 -26.38 1.60 -3.83
N TYR A 291 -25.12 1.82 -3.47
CA TYR A 291 -24.37 0.99 -2.54
C TYR A 291 -23.83 1.86 -1.41
N PRO A 292 -24.65 2.15 -0.39
CA PRO A 292 -24.28 3.08 0.68
C PRO A 292 -23.15 2.54 1.55
N LEU A 293 -22.39 3.46 2.13
CA LEU A 293 -21.31 3.13 3.06
C LEU A 293 -21.88 2.62 4.40
N MET A 294 -21.62 1.36 4.70
CA MET A 294 -21.98 0.71 5.96
C MET A 294 -20.83 0.82 6.97
N PRO A 295 -21.01 1.43 8.15
CA PRO A 295 -20.00 1.42 9.20
C PRO A 295 -19.75 0.02 9.75
N VAL A 296 -18.48 -0.38 9.82
CA VAL A 296 -18.05 -1.73 10.25
C VAL A 296 -17.34 -1.68 11.60
N GLY A 297 -16.40 -0.75 11.78
CA GLY A 297 -15.59 -0.67 12.98
C GLY A 297 -14.65 0.51 12.98
N LYS A 298 -13.83 0.63 14.02
CA LYS A 298 -12.84 1.69 14.17
C LYS A 298 -11.43 1.14 14.30
N MET A 299 -10.47 1.86 13.74
CA MET A 299 -9.04 1.66 13.94
C MET A 299 -8.48 2.84 14.72
N VAL A 300 -7.65 2.56 15.72
CA VAL A 300 -6.98 3.55 16.57
C VAL A 300 -5.48 3.26 16.51
N LEU A 301 -4.68 4.23 16.08
CA LEU A 301 -3.22 4.20 16.13
C LEU A 301 -2.76 4.98 17.36
N ASP A 302 -2.02 4.30 18.23
CA ASP A 302 -1.73 4.78 19.58
C ASP A 302 -0.26 4.59 19.99
N ARG A 303 0.57 3.98 19.14
CA ARG A 303 1.98 3.76 19.46
C ARG A 303 2.89 3.86 18.23
N ASN A 304 3.94 4.65 18.37
CA ASN A 304 5.01 4.75 17.37
C ASN A 304 5.87 3.48 17.36
N PRO A 305 6.50 3.13 16.22
CA PRO A 305 7.56 2.14 16.19
C PRO A 305 8.71 2.55 17.13
N GLU A 306 9.28 1.58 17.83
CA GLU A 306 10.50 1.76 18.62
C GLU A 306 11.71 1.92 17.70
N ASN A 307 11.78 1.14 16.62
CA ASN A 307 12.81 1.23 15.61
C ASN A 307 12.21 1.26 14.20
N PHE A 308 12.44 2.37 13.48
CA PHE A 308 11.91 2.56 12.12
C PHE A 308 12.33 1.42 11.17
N PHE A 309 13.61 1.01 11.19
CA PHE A 309 14.10 0.01 10.27
C PHE A 309 13.51 -1.38 10.56
N ALA A 310 13.54 -1.82 11.82
CA ALA A 310 13.06 -3.14 12.23
C ALA A 310 11.56 -3.34 12.06
N GLU A 311 10.78 -2.26 12.17
CA GLU A 311 9.32 -2.34 12.16
C GLU A 311 8.71 -1.74 10.89
N THR A 312 9.07 -0.51 10.52
CA THR A 312 8.45 0.17 9.36
C THR A 312 9.11 -0.23 8.04
N GLU A 313 10.44 -0.20 7.96
CA GLU A 313 11.15 -0.58 6.73
C GLU A 313 10.97 -2.07 6.45
N GLN A 314 11.10 -2.94 7.46
CA GLN A 314 10.99 -4.40 7.32
C GLN A 314 9.55 -4.94 7.30
N ALA A 315 8.53 -4.12 7.56
CA ALA A 315 7.14 -4.56 7.41
C ALA A 315 6.84 -5.01 5.96
N ALA A 316 6.22 -6.17 5.83
CA ALA A 316 5.76 -6.74 4.59
C ALA A 316 4.23 -6.85 4.61
N PHE A 317 3.59 -6.22 3.64
CA PHE A 317 2.14 -6.31 3.43
C PHE A 317 1.90 -7.04 2.12
N SER A 318 0.79 -7.77 2.00
CA SER A 318 0.39 -8.42 0.75
C SER A 318 -1.12 -8.52 0.68
N PRO A 319 -1.80 -8.05 -0.39
CA PRO A 319 -3.23 -8.30 -0.55
C PRO A 319 -3.55 -9.80 -0.64
N GLY A 320 -2.55 -10.66 -0.94
CA GLY A 320 -2.67 -12.11 -0.88
C GLY A 320 -2.76 -12.70 0.54
N SER A 321 -2.46 -11.91 1.58
CA SER A 321 -2.65 -12.30 2.98
C SER A 321 -4.12 -12.15 3.36
N ILE A 322 -4.94 -13.17 3.06
CA ILE A 322 -6.35 -13.25 3.46
C ILE A 322 -6.55 -14.24 4.61
N VAL A 323 -7.69 -14.11 5.27
CA VAL A 323 -8.16 -15.00 6.34
C VAL A 323 -9.50 -15.59 5.94
N PRO A 324 -9.94 -16.71 6.56
CA PRO A 324 -11.25 -17.27 6.28
C PRO A 324 -12.37 -16.22 6.36
N GLY A 325 -13.32 -16.28 5.43
CA GLY A 325 -14.41 -15.30 5.31
C GLY A 325 -14.09 -14.06 4.47
N VAL A 326 -12.85 -13.90 3.98
CA VAL A 326 -12.46 -12.91 2.97
C VAL A 326 -11.86 -13.65 1.78
N ASP A 327 -12.25 -13.29 0.55
CA ASP A 327 -11.78 -13.93 -0.67
C ASP A 327 -11.58 -12.90 -1.81
N PHE A 328 -10.93 -13.32 -2.90
CA PHE A 328 -10.61 -12.47 -4.05
C PHE A 328 -11.74 -12.47 -5.07
N SER A 329 -12.10 -11.29 -5.61
CA SER A 329 -12.88 -11.24 -6.85
C SER A 329 -11.99 -11.54 -8.06
N THR A 330 -12.59 -11.58 -9.25
CA THR A 330 -11.87 -11.72 -10.54
C THR A 330 -11.33 -10.40 -11.10
N ASP A 331 -11.28 -9.34 -10.29
CA ASP A 331 -10.61 -8.07 -10.63
C ASP A 331 -9.18 -8.34 -11.13
N LYS A 332 -8.93 -7.97 -12.40
CA LYS A 332 -7.69 -8.30 -13.12
C LYS A 332 -6.45 -7.63 -12.52
N LEU A 333 -6.62 -6.50 -11.84
CA LEU A 333 -5.53 -5.84 -11.14
C LEU A 333 -5.25 -6.58 -9.82
N LEU A 334 -6.29 -6.91 -9.06
CA LEU A 334 -6.14 -7.64 -7.79
C LEU A 334 -5.43 -8.99 -8.00
N GLN A 335 -5.83 -9.76 -9.01
CA GLN A 335 -5.28 -11.09 -9.28
C GLN A 335 -3.74 -11.07 -9.47
N GLY A 336 -3.20 -10.12 -10.24
CA GLY A 336 -1.74 -10.01 -10.39
C GLY A 336 -1.04 -9.48 -9.14
N ARG A 337 -1.72 -8.67 -8.32
CA ARG A 337 -1.19 -8.20 -7.03
C ARG A 337 -1.02 -9.36 -6.05
N VAL A 338 -1.90 -10.34 -6.03
CA VAL A 338 -1.79 -11.50 -5.10
C VAL A 338 -0.43 -12.22 -5.25
N PHE A 339 0.10 -12.31 -6.48
CA PHE A 339 1.45 -12.85 -6.73
C PHE A 339 2.57 -11.91 -6.28
N SER A 340 2.55 -10.66 -6.76
CA SER A 340 3.71 -9.76 -6.75
C SER A 340 4.27 -9.46 -5.35
N TYR A 341 3.40 -9.31 -4.35
CA TYR A 341 3.82 -8.82 -3.03
C TYR A 341 4.67 -9.85 -2.28
N ALA A 342 4.30 -11.13 -2.30
CA ALA A 342 5.11 -12.17 -1.66
C ALA A 342 6.44 -12.38 -2.40
N ASP A 343 6.42 -12.32 -3.73
CA ASP A 343 7.62 -12.45 -4.57
C ASP A 343 8.65 -11.35 -4.25
N THR A 344 8.25 -10.08 -4.28
CA THR A 344 9.17 -8.96 -4.02
C THR A 344 9.75 -9.00 -2.60
N GLN A 345 9.04 -9.55 -1.60
CA GLN A 345 9.63 -9.70 -0.25
C GLN A 345 10.76 -10.72 -0.21
N ARG A 346 10.69 -11.80 -1.00
CA ARG A 346 11.76 -12.81 -1.04
C ARG A 346 13.07 -12.20 -1.54
N HIS A 347 13.00 -11.22 -2.44
CA HIS A 347 14.15 -10.43 -2.85
C HIS A 347 14.56 -9.38 -1.80
N ARG A 348 13.59 -8.60 -1.29
CA ARG A 348 13.86 -7.44 -0.43
C ARG A 348 14.32 -7.78 0.99
N LEU A 349 13.73 -8.83 1.57
CA LEU A 349 13.89 -9.21 2.99
C LEU A 349 14.45 -10.63 3.16
N GLY A 350 14.35 -11.47 2.13
CA GLY A 350 14.77 -12.87 2.17
C GLY A 350 13.60 -13.85 2.33
N ALA A 351 13.91 -15.14 2.20
CA ALA A 351 12.92 -16.21 2.17
C ALA A 351 12.07 -16.31 3.45
N ASN A 352 12.68 -16.02 4.61
CA ASN A 352 12.07 -16.14 5.93
C ASN A 352 11.48 -14.83 6.49
N TYR A 353 11.13 -13.87 5.63
CA TYR A 353 10.66 -12.53 6.05
C TYR A 353 9.45 -12.54 7.01
N LEU A 354 8.63 -13.60 7.00
CA LEU A 354 7.50 -13.78 7.92
C LEU A 354 7.92 -14.09 9.37
N GLN A 355 9.20 -14.38 9.62
CA GLN A 355 9.72 -14.58 10.97
C GLN A 355 10.08 -13.26 11.66
N LEU A 356 10.31 -12.21 10.87
CA LEU A 356 10.59 -10.86 11.36
C LEU A 356 9.49 -10.41 12.34
N PRO A 357 9.82 -9.86 13.52
CA PRO A 357 8.85 -9.64 14.58
C PRO A 357 7.59 -8.85 14.17
N VAL A 358 7.74 -7.88 13.26
CA VAL A 358 6.62 -7.09 12.74
C VAL A 358 5.75 -7.85 11.73
N ASN A 359 6.29 -8.86 11.05
CA ASN A 359 5.56 -9.65 10.05
C ASN A 359 4.95 -10.93 10.64
N ARG A 360 5.52 -11.42 11.74
CA ARG A 360 5.12 -12.69 12.36
C ARG A 360 3.66 -12.65 12.81
N PRO A 361 2.83 -13.63 12.41
CA PRO A 361 1.47 -13.73 12.92
C PRO A 361 1.45 -13.96 14.43
N LYS A 362 0.35 -13.55 15.07
CA LYS A 362 0.09 -13.86 16.48
C LYS A 362 -0.54 -15.25 16.64
N ALA A 363 -1.25 -15.72 15.63
CA ALA A 363 -1.70 -17.11 15.51
C ALA A 363 -0.50 -18.06 15.43
N GLN A 364 -0.70 -19.29 15.91
CA GLN A 364 0.31 -20.35 15.82
C GLN A 364 0.59 -20.70 14.36
N VAL A 365 1.87 -20.87 14.01
CA VAL A 365 2.31 -21.32 12.69
C VAL A 365 2.89 -22.71 12.85
N ASP A 366 2.23 -23.70 12.25
CA ASP A 366 2.66 -25.09 12.27
C ASP A 366 2.55 -25.67 10.85
N ASN A 367 3.69 -25.91 10.22
CA ASN A 367 3.78 -26.40 8.85
C ASN A 367 5.12 -27.11 8.59
N ASN A 368 5.29 -27.59 7.36
CA ASN A 368 6.43 -28.39 6.92
C ASN A 368 7.51 -27.60 6.16
N GLN A 369 7.42 -26.27 6.07
CA GLN A 369 8.45 -25.45 5.41
C GLN A 369 9.71 -25.36 6.30
N ARG A 370 10.91 -25.49 5.69
CA ARG A 370 12.20 -25.51 6.40
C ARG A 370 13.27 -24.67 5.70
N ASP A 371 14.35 -24.44 6.42
CA ASP A 371 15.60 -23.81 5.97
C ASP A 371 15.41 -22.39 5.40
N GLY A 372 16.19 -22.02 4.38
CA GLY A 372 16.24 -20.67 3.83
C GLY A 372 17.17 -19.73 4.60
N ALA A 373 17.62 -18.67 3.91
CA ALA A 373 18.52 -17.68 4.50
C ALA A 373 17.90 -17.05 5.76
N MET A 374 18.75 -16.84 6.78
CA MET A 374 18.36 -16.25 8.07
C MET A 374 17.17 -16.97 8.73
N GLN A 375 17.16 -18.31 8.71
CA GLN A 375 16.26 -19.10 9.52
C GLN A 375 16.61 -18.94 11.01
N TYR A 376 15.73 -18.31 11.80
CA TYR A 376 15.98 -18.08 13.24
C TYR A 376 14.77 -18.30 14.14
N ALA A 377 13.55 -18.40 13.59
CA ALA A 377 12.39 -18.74 14.40
C ALA A 377 12.56 -20.15 15.00
N PRO A 378 12.05 -20.37 16.24
CA PRO A 378 12.06 -21.71 16.84
C PRO A 378 11.35 -22.69 15.92
N TYR A 379 11.96 -23.86 15.71
CA TYR A 379 11.36 -24.96 14.97
C TYR A 379 11.14 -26.14 15.91
N GLY A 380 10.07 -26.91 15.68
CA GLY A 380 9.90 -28.21 16.31
C GLY A 380 10.98 -29.16 15.78
N GLY A 381 11.77 -29.76 16.68
CA GLY A 381 12.72 -30.81 16.29
C GLY A 381 12.01 -32.05 15.74
N GLY A 382 12.78 -33.05 15.31
CA GLY A 382 12.26 -34.32 14.79
C GLY A 382 12.72 -34.61 13.37
N THR A 383 12.26 -35.74 12.82
CA THR A 383 12.69 -36.27 11.52
C THR A 383 11.70 -36.02 10.39
N VAL A 384 10.66 -35.21 10.61
CA VAL A 384 9.54 -35.00 9.67
C VAL A 384 9.44 -33.53 9.25
N ASN A 385 9.38 -33.32 7.93
CA ASN A 385 9.15 -32.04 7.26
C ASN A 385 8.29 -32.24 6.01
N TYR A 386 7.39 -33.22 6.01
CA TYR A 386 6.52 -33.58 4.89
C TYR A 386 5.18 -34.13 5.39
N GLU A 387 4.19 -34.15 4.51
CA GLU A 387 2.84 -34.69 4.74
C GLU A 387 2.40 -35.42 3.43
N PRO A 388 1.66 -36.54 3.53
CA PRO A 388 1.30 -37.27 4.75
C PRO A 388 2.51 -37.98 5.37
N ASN A 389 2.48 -38.21 6.70
CA ASN A 389 3.55 -38.90 7.41
C ASN A 389 3.00 -39.78 8.57
N THR A 390 3.69 -40.86 8.91
CA THR A 390 3.39 -41.70 10.10
C THR A 390 4.37 -41.48 11.24
N LEU A 391 5.58 -41.00 10.95
CA LEU A 391 6.66 -40.82 11.92
C LEU A 391 6.37 -39.73 12.97
N ALA A 392 5.52 -38.75 12.64
CA ALA A 392 5.02 -37.74 13.58
C ALA A 392 3.51 -37.85 13.80
N GLY A 393 2.92 -39.04 13.60
CA GLY A 393 1.50 -39.28 13.80
C GLY A 393 0.59 -38.47 12.87
N GLY A 394 1.08 -38.10 11.68
CA GLY A 394 0.33 -37.30 10.70
C GLY A 394 0.33 -35.80 10.97
N MET A 395 1.10 -35.30 11.95
CA MET A 395 1.14 -33.88 12.30
C MET A 395 2.17 -33.09 11.47
N PRO A 396 1.96 -31.76 11.28
CA PRO A 396 0.67 -31.07 11.46
C PRO A 396 -0.38 -31.55 10.45
N GLN A 397 -1.63 -31.70 10.91
CA GLN A 397 -2.74 -32.19 10.10
C GLN A 397 -3.48 -31.05 9.38
N GLU A 398 -4.19 -31.40 8.31
CA GLU A 398 -5.13 -30.50 7.65
C GLU A 398 -6.25 -30.06 8.61
N ALA A 399 -6.62 -28.78 8.59
CA ALA A 399 -7.76 -28.28 9.33
C ALA A 399 -9.08 -28.72 8.67
N SER A 400 -10.17 -28.77 9.45
CA SER A 400 -11.50 -29.02 8.89
C SER A 400 -11.86 -27.97 7.82
N ALA A 401 -12.58 -28.40 6.78
CA ALA A 401 -13.02 -27.52 5.72
C ALA A 401 -13.80 -26.32 6.27
N ILE A 402 -13.34 -25.11 5.95
CA ILE A 402 -14.02 -23.86 6.29
C ILE A 402 -15.04 -23.54 5.19
N ALA A 403 -16.01 -22.65 5.44
CA ALA A 403 -16.85 -22.14 4.37
C ALA A 403 -15.99 -21.42 3.32
N VAL A 404 -15.87 -22.02 2.13
CA VAL A 404 -15.11 -21.49 0.99
C VAL A 404 -16.09 -21.09 -0.11
N SER A 405 -15.80 -19.99 -0.80
CA SER A 405 -16.51 -19.64 -2.04
C SER A 405 -16.16 -20.66 -3.13
N THR A 406 -17.18 -21.27 -3.73
CA THR A 406 -17.04 -22.21 -4.85
C THR A 406 -17.71 -21.63 -6.10
N PRO A 407 -17.14 -20.58 -6.71
CA PRO A 407 -17.77 -19.93 -7.84
C PRO A 407 -17.76 -20.84 -9.08
N ASN A 408 -18.85 -20.85 -9.84
CA ASN A 408 -18.87 -21.49 -11.15
C ASN A 408 -18.24 -20.55 -12.19
N ILE A 409 -17.22 -21.02 -12.91
CA ILE A 409 -16.51 -20.22 -13.92
C ILE A 409 -16.62 -20.92 -15.28
N GLU A 410 -17.12 -20.20 -16.28
CA GLU A 410 -17.24 -20.67 -17.66
C GLU A 410 -16.61 -19.66 -18.62
N GLY A 411 -15.90 -20.13 -19.65
CA GLY A 411 -15.37 -19.26 -20.70
C GLY A 411 -14.23 -19.88 -21.49
N ARG A 412 -13.74 -19.12 -22.48
CA ARG A 412 -12.53 -19.47 -23.25
C ARG A 412 -11.29 -18.87 -22.61
N ILE A 413 -10.18 -19.59 -22.61
CA ILE A 413 -8.87 -19.09 -22.15
C ILE A 413 -8.33 -18.11 -23.21
N ILE A 414 -8.37 -16.81 -22.91
CA ILE A 414 -7.96 -15.73 -23.82
C ILE A 414 -7.36 -14.53 -23.08
N ARG A 415 -6.56 -13.71 -23.78
CA ARG A 415 -6.18 -12.36 -23.32
C ARG A 415 -7.17 -11.34 -23.90
N LYS A 416 -7.97 -10.69 -23.05
CA LYS A 416 -9.02 -9.75 -23.50
C LYS A 416 -9.22 -8.60 -22.52
N LYS A 417 -9.42 -7.39 -23.04
CA LYS A 417 -9.81 -6.21 -22.25
C LYS A 417 -11.24 -6.36 -21.69
N ILE A 418 -11.51 -5.72 -20.55
CA ILE A 418 -12.88 -5.54 -20.03
C ILE A 418 -13.75 -4.89 -21.13
N GLY A 419 -14.97 -5.40 -21.32
CA GLY A 419 -15.89 -4.91 -22.36
C GLY A 419 -16.59 -3.60 -21.97
N LEU A 420 -17.14 -3.53 -20.76
CA LEU A 420 -17.85 -2.36 -20.24
C LEU A 420 -16.87 -1.37 -19.60
N THR A 421 -16.14 -0.65 -20.45
CA THR A 421 -15.02 0.19 -20.00
C THR A 421 -15.44 1.54 -19.41
N ASN A 422 -16.42 2.21 -20.00
CA ASN A 422 -16.90 3.55 -19.62
C ASN A 422 -15.79 4.47 -19.04
N ASN A 423 -14.79 4.81 -19.87
CA ASN A 423 -13.55 5.43 -19.38
C ASN A 423 -13.72 6.85 -18.84
N PHE A 424 -14.77 7.57 -19.25
CA PHE A 424 -14.80 9.03 -19.17
C PHE A 424 -15.89 9.57 -18.24
N GLU A 425 -17.02 8.88 -18.09
CA GLU A 425 -18.19 9.42 -17.39
C GLU A 425 -17.92 9.73 -15.92
N GLN A 426 -17.24 8.82 -15.19
CA GLN A 426 -16.91 9.07 -13.79
C GLN A 426 -15.89 10.21 -13.61
N ALA A 427 -14.98 10.41 -14.58
CA ALA A 427 -14.05 11.52 -14.56
C ALA A 427 -14.78 12.87 -14.73
N GLY A 428 -15.74 12.95 -15.66
CA GLY A 428 -16.58 14.13 -15.85
C GLY A 428 -17.44 14.43 -14.64
N LYS A 429 -18.16 13.43 -14.12
CA LYS A 429 -18.95 13.54 -12.89
C LYS A 429 -18.11 14.03 -11.71
N ARG A 430 -16.86 13.55 -11.59
CA ARG A 430 -15.93 14.00 -10.55
C ARG A 430 -15.58 15.48 -10.71
N TYR A 431 -15.21 15.93 -11.91
CA TYR A 431 -14.95 17.35 -12.17
C TYR A 431 -16.16 18.24 -11.83
N CYS A 432 -17.36 17.83 -12.24
CA CYS A 432 -18.60 18.57 -11.96
C CYS A 432 -18.98 18.58 -10.46
N SER A 433 -18.53 17.59 -9.69
CA SER A 433 -18.77 17.53 -8.23
C SER A 433 -17.87 18.47 -7.41
N LEU A 434 -16.82 19.03 -8.01
CA LEU A 434 -15.90 19.93 -7.33
C LEU A 434 -16.49 21.34 -7.21
N ASN A 435 -16.15 22.03 -6.13
CA ASN A 435 -16.39 23.48 -6.05
C ASN A 435 -15.47 24.23 -7.03
N LYS A 436 -15.73 25.52 -7.25
CA LYS A 436 -15.00 26.31 -8.24
C LYS A 436 -13.49 26.35 -7.98
N THR A 437 -13.08 26.57 -6.73
CA THR A 437 -11.66 26.60 -6.34
C THR A 437 -10.96 25.28 -6.66
N ASP A 438 -11.57 24.15 -6.30
CA ASP A 438 -10.97 22.84 -6.56
C ASP A 438 -10.94 22.50 -8.06
N GLN A 439 -11.93 22.97 -8.84
CA GLN A 439 -11.90 22.87 -10.30
C GLN A 439 -10.74 23.69 -10.88
N ASP A 440 -10.51 24.90 -10.37
CA ASP A 440 -9.42 25.79 -10.80
C ASP A 440 -8.06 25.17 -10.45
N HIS A 441 -7.91 24.61 -9.25
CA HIS A 441 -6.71 23.87 -8.86
C HIS A 441 -6.49 22.65 -9.76
N LEU A 442 -7.51 21.82 -9.98
CA LEU A 442 -7.40 20.64 -10.85
C LEU A 442 -6.92 21.02 -12.26
N VAL A 443 -7.54 22.03 -12.89
CA VAL A 443 -7.15 22.52 -14.22
C VAL A 443 -5.72 23.04 -14.22
N GLY A 444 -5.38 23.90 -13.25
CA GLY A 444 -4.04 24.49 -13.15
C GLY A 444 -2.95 23.47 -12.89
N ASN A 445 -3.21 22.46 -12.05
CA ASN A 445 -2.29 21.38 -11.73
C ASN A 445 -2.05 20.48 -12.95
N ILE A 446 -3.10 20.13 -13.71
CA ILE A 446 -2.96 19.36 -14.95
C ILE A 446 -2.14 20.16 -15.96
N ALA A 447 -2.49 21.41 -16.20
CA ALA A 447 -1.82 22.25 -17.20
C ALA A 447 -0.35 22.49 -16.87
N ASP A 448 -0.03 22.74 -15.59
CA ASP A 448 1.35 22.93 -15.13
C ASP A 448 2.22 21.70 -15.40
N SER A 449 1.75 20.50 -15.05
CA SER A 449 2.51 19.27 -15.32
C SER A 449 2.53 18.91 -16.80
N LEU A 450 1.37 18.92 -17.47
CA LEU A 450 1.21 18.53 -18.88
C LEU A 450 1.93 19.50 -19.84
N GLY A 451 2.04 20.78 -19.49
CA GLY A 451 2.70 21.80 -20.30
C GLY A 451 4.19 21.55 -20.55
N HIS A 452 4.80 20.66 -19.77
CA HIS A 452 6.19 20.23 -19.95
C HIS A 452 6.34 19.03 -20.90
N ALA A 453 5.24 18.37 -21.30
CA ALA A 453 5.26 17.26 -22.26
C ALA A 453 5.25 17.76 -23.71
N ASP A 454 5.54 16.88 -24.66
CA ASP A 454 5.52 17.25 -26.09
C ASP A 454 4.11 17.56 -26.60
N LYS A 455 3.98 18.52 -27.51
CA LYS A 455 2.68 19.01 -28.01
C LYS A 455 1.70 17.90 -28.45
N PRO A 456 2.10 16.84 -29.18
CA PRO A 456 1.17 15.76 -29.55
C PRO A 456 0.58 15.02 -28.34
N ILE A 457 1.36 14.87 -27.26
CA ILE A 457 0.91 14.27 -26.00
C ILE A 457 -0.10 15.20 -25.32
N GLN A 458 0.21 16.50 -25.28
CA GLN A 458 -0.70 17.51 -24.72
C GLN A 458 -2.07 17.49 -25.42
N GLN A 459 -2.08 17.51 -26.76
CA GLN A 459 -3.31 17.45 -27.57
C GLN A 459 -4.12 16.18 -27.27
N ARG A 460 -3.47 15.01 -27.29
CA ARG A 460 -4.13 13.73 -27.00
C ARG A 460 -4.74 13.70 -25.60
N MET A 461 -4.06 14.26 -24.60
CA MET A 461 -4.61 14.31 -23.25
C MET A 461 -5.81 15.27 -23.16
N VAL A 462 -5.75 16.44 -23.80
CA VAL A 462 -6.89 17.37 -23.90
C VAL A 462 -8.11 16.70 -24.55
N GLU A 463 -7.92 15.86 -25.58
CA GLU A 463 -9.02 15.08 -26.17
C GLU A 463 -9.67 14.12 -25.16
N ASN A 464 -8.87 13.40 -24.37
CA ASN A 464 -9.39 12.52 -23.32
C ASN A 464 -10.15 13.30 -22.23
N LEU A 465 -9.64 14.46 -21.83
CA LEU A 465 -10.30 15.34 -20.87
C LEU A 465 -11.62 15.91 -21.42
N THR A 466 -11.64 16.27 -22.72
CA THR A 466 -12.86 16.76 -23.39
C THR A 466 -13.94 15.67 -23.46
N LYS A 467 -13.56 14.40 -23.69
CA LYS A 467 -14.48 13.26 -23.65
C LYS A 467 -15.05 13.00 -22.25
N ALA A 468 -14.32 13.38 -21.19
CA ALA A 468 -14.82 13.32 -19.82
C ALA A 468 -15.76 14.49 -19.51
N ASP A 469 -15.33 15.72 -19.81
CA ASP A 469 -16.15 16.92 -19.70
C ASP A 469 -15.63 18.02 -20.65
N ASN A 470 -16.56 18.63 -21.40
CA ASN A 470 -16.23 19.64 -22.40
C ASN A 470 -15.61 20.91 -21.81
N GLU A 471 -16.02 21.33 -20.60
CA GLU A 471 -15.46 22.50 -19.94
C GLU A 471 -14.05 22.21 -19.44
N LEU A 472 -13.84 21.07 -18.79
CA LEU A 472 -12.52 20.63 -18.32
C LEU A 472 -11.49 20.62 -19.46
N GLY A 473 -11.83 19.98 -20.58
CA GLY A 473 -10.97 19.93 -21.77
C GLY A 473 -10.62 21.32 -22.31
N LYS A 474 -11.64 22.20 -22.49
CA LYS A 474 -11.45 23.58 -22.98
C LYS A 474 -10.57 24.41 -22.05
N ARG A 475 -10.76 24.29 -20.74
CA ARG A 475 -10.01 25.05 -19.75
C ARG A 475 -8.54 24.64 -19.74
N VAL A 476 -8.25 23.34 -19.76
CA VAL A 476 -6.86 22.85 -19.85
C VAL A 476 -6.21 23.25 -21.18
N ALA A 477 -6.92 23.14 -22.31
CA ALA A 477 -6.42 23.59 -23.61
C ALA A 477 -6.03 25.09 -23.60
N LYS A 478 -6.88 25.92 -22.99
CA LYS A 478 -6.63 27.37 -22.86
C LYS A 478 -5.36 27.66 -22.06
N GLU A 479 -5.15 26.99 -20.92
CA GLU A 479 -3.93 27.17 -20.11
C GLU A 479 -2.66 26.73 -20.87
N LEU A 480 -2.77 25.67 -21.69
CA LEU A 480 -1.69 25.15 -22.52
C LEU A 480 -1.46 25.94 -23.82
N LYS A 481 -2.37 26.87 -24.16
CA LYS A 481 -2.36 27.64 -25.42
C LYS A 481 -2.41 26.73 -26.67
N LEU A 482 -3.28 25.72 -26.62
CA LEU A 482 -3.53 24.74 -27.70
C LEU A 482 -4.74 25.07 -28.56
#